data_AF-A0AAR2L6H1-F1
#
_entry.id   AF-A0AAR2L6H1-F1
#
_cell.length_a   1.000
_cell.length_b   1.000
_cell.length_c   1.000
_cell.angle_alpha   90.00
_cell.angle_beta   90.00
_cell.angle_gamma   90.00
#
_symmetry.space_group_name_H-M   'P 1'
#
loop_
_entity.id
_entity.type
_entity.pdbx_description
1 polymer ?
#
loop_
_entity_poly.entity_id
_entity_poly.type
_entity_poly.pdbx_seq_one_letter_code
_entity_poly.pdbx_strand_id
1 'polypeptide(L)'
;FNSLTVSLPPVFYSFGSGAGDIVNPHIDDGGSSAVRLQNPFSFFGHTYSQIYVNNNGYLTFDQSWKNYTPIQFNVYSGRDIIAPLWTDIDNRANGVISYNQYSNGSVLSQATRDINQYFPGVNFNASWVFVATWDRVAYFNYSGTEVTFQLLLISDSKNRSYVVMNYVSIPISPQAWMAGYKTENNTHNFTIEAPSTSNLFSTTNVGIPGHWAFRVDEPSSKAPGLFLTKDKHAVTSDGDSRLIQLDYPFVYFGKSHSQIYVSRRAEQKG
;
A
#
# COMPACT_ATOMS: atom_id res chain seq x y z
N PHE A 1 35.08 11.49 -4.44
CA PHE A 1 33.88 10.73 -4.06
C PHE A 1 32.68 11.35 -4.77
N ASN A 2 32.21 10.73 -5.85
CA ASN A 2 31.01 11.20 -6.55
C ASN A 2 29.80 10.87 -5.67
N SER A 3 29.18 11.91 -5.11
CA SER A 3 27.84 11.81 -4.50
C SER A 3 26.85 11.57 -5.64
N LEU A 4 26.46 10.31 -5.82
CA LEU A 4 25.27 9.99 -6.62
C LEU A 4 24.08 10.55 -5.84
N THR A 5 23.57 11.70 -6.28
CA THR A 5 22.27 12.19 -5.81
C THR A 5 21.22 11.20 -6.29
N VAL A 6 20.79 10.30 -5.41
CA VAL A 6 19.60 9.48 -5.64
C VAL A 6 18.41 10.45 -5.65
N SER A 7 17.86 10.74 -6.82
CA SER A 7 16.64 11.55 -6.90
C SER A 7 15.51 10.75 -6.26
N LEU A 8 14.79 11.36 -5.32
CA LEU A 8 13.58 10.76 -4.78
C LEU A 8 12.55 10.59 -5.91
N PRO A 9 11.77 9.49 -5.90
CA PRO A 9 10.69 9.33 -6.87
C PRO A 9 9.66 10.47 -6.69
N PRO A 10 8.97 10.88 -7.78
CA PRO A 10 7.81 11.76 -7.66
C PRO A 10 6.78 11.15 -6.72
N VAL A 11 6.24 11.95 -5.79
CA VAL A 11 5.31 11.45 -4.77
C VAL A 11 4.07 10.79 -5.40
N PHE A 12 3.56 11.36 -6.50
CA PHE A 12 2.44 10.80 -7.23
C PHE A 12 2.79 10.55 -8.70
N TYR A 13 2.20 9.49 -9.24
CA TYR A 13 2.10 9.22 -10.66
C TYR A 13 1.09 10.16 -11.28
N SER A 14 1.22 10.46 -12.57
CA SER A 14 0.26 11.30 -13.30
C SER A 14 -1.18 10.81 -13.14
N PHE A 15 -2.08 11.72 -12.78
CA PHE A 15 -3.52 11.50 -12.54
C PHE A 15 -4.34 12.71 -13.01
N GLY A 16 -5.67 12.57 -13.02
CA GLY A 16 -6.62 13.60 -13.39
C GLY A 16 -6.90 13.68 -14.90
N SER A 17 -7.64 14.71 -15.31
CA SER A 17 -8.13 14.83 -16.70
C SER A 17 -7.01 14.89 -17.74
N GLY A 18 -5.88 15.54 -17.42
CA GLY A 18 -4.70 15.60 -18.29
C GLY A 18 -4.01 14.24 -18.47
N ALA A 19 -4.22 13.30 -17.56
CA ALA A 19 -3.73 11.93 -17.64
C ALA A 19 -4.74 10.98 -18.32
N GLY A 20 -5.94 11.46 -18.66
CA GLY A 20 -7.00 10.66 -19.27
C GLY A 20 -7.78 9.80 -18.28
N ASP A 21 -7.77 10.15 -16.99
CA ASP A 21 -8.45 9.37 -15.96
C ASP A 21 -9.97 9.33 -16.14
N ILE A 22 -10.57 8.21 -15.75
CA ILE A 22 -12.00 8.05 -15.54
C ILE A 22 -12.33 8.54 -14.13
N VAL A 23 -13.37 9.37 -14.01
CA VAL A 23 -13.81 9.94 -12.74
C VAL A 23 -14.93 9.09 -12.14
N ASN A 24 -14.81 8.76 -10.85
CA ASN A 24 -15.86 8.14 -10.06
C ASN A 24 -17.06 9.08 -9.88
N PRO A 25 -18.26 8.55 -9.59
CA PRO A 25 -19.40 9.38 -9.24
C PRO A 25 -19.14 10.25 -7.99
N HIS A 26 -19.67 11.48 -8.02
CA HIS A 26 -19.73 12.38 -6.86
C HIS A 26 -20.91 11.99 -5.96
N ILE A 27 -20.67 11.01 -5.10
CA ILE A 27 -21.64 10.41 -4.19
C ILE A 27 -20.95 10.11 -2.86
N ASP A 28 -21.73 10.05 -1.79
CA ASP A 28 -21.25 9.76 -0.43
C ASP A 28 -20.65 8.34 -0.36
N ASP A 29 -21.51 7.35 -0.08
CA ASP A 29 -21.14 5.96 -0.09
C ASP A 29 -21.41 5.28 -1.43
N GLY A 30 -20.32 4.90 -2.10
CA GLY A 30 -20.37 4.13 -3.34
C GLY A 30 -18.99 3.96 -3.97
N GLY A 31 -18.98 3.80 -5.28
CA GLY A 31 -17.75 3.60 -6.03
C GLY A 31 -18.02 3.52 -7.52
N SER A 32 -16.98 3.10 -8.25
CA SER A 32 -17.03 2.88 -9.69
C SER A 32 -17.99 1.76 -10.08
N SER A 33 -18.36 1.69 -11.36
CA SER A 33 -18.74 0.43 -11.99
C SER A 33 -17.55 -0.56 -11.99
N ALA A 34 -17.77 -1.81 -12.40
CA ALA A 34 -16.69 -2.77 -12.55
C ALA A 34 -15.62 -2.24 -13.51
N VAL A 35 -14.39 -2.11 -13.02
CA VAL A 35 -13.23 -1.69 -13.81
C VAL A 35 -12.57 -2.95 -14.34
N ARG A 36 -12.75 -3.24 -15.63
CA ARG A 36 -12.13 -4.40 -16.26
C ARG A 36 -10.64 -4.14 -16.45
N LEU A 37 -9.80 -5.01 -15.90
CA LEU A 37 -8.36 -4.86 -15.96
C LEU A 37 -7.87 -5.25 -17.36
N GLN A 38 -7.01 -4.41 -17.95
CA GLN A 38 -6.38 -4.72 -19.24
C GLN A 38 -5.40 -5.89 -19.14
N ASN A 39 -4.81 -6.09 -17.96
CA ASN A 39 -4.04 -7.27 -17.61
C ASN A 39 -4.56 -7.81 -16.27
N PRO A 40 -4.75 -9.14 -16.13
CA PRO A 40 -5.11 -9.71 -14.84
C PRO A 40 -4.08 -9.37 -13.75
N PHE A 41 -4.56 -9.13 -12.54
CA PHE A 41 -3.74 -8.78 -11.38
C PHE A 41 -3.72 -9.93 -10.38
N SER A 42 -2.53 -10.35 -9.95
CA SER A 42 -2.38 -11.40 -8.94
C SER A 42 -2.36 -10.79 -7.54
N PHE A 43 -3.19 -11.32 -6.64
CA PHE A 43 -3.26 -10.93 -5.24
C PHE A 43 -3.39 -12.19 -4.38
N PHE A 44 -2.29 -12.55 -3.70
CA PHE A 44 -2.11 -13.70 -2.81
C PHE A 44 -2.70 -15.01 -3.34
N GLY A 45 -2.28 -15.41 -4.55
CA GLY A 45 -2.70 -16.66 -5.19
C GLY A 45 -4.04 -16.58 -5.94
N HIS A 46 -4.78 -15.47 -5.83
CA HIS A 46 -5.95 -15.19 -6.65
C HIS A 46 -5.59 -14.28 -7.82
N THR A 47 -6.19 -14.53 -8.99
CA THR A 47 -6.01 -13.67 -10.17
C THR A 47 -7.31 -12.98 -10.49
N TYR A 48 -7.29 -11.65 -10.48
CA TYR A 48 -8.45 -10.81 -10.71
C TYR A 48 -8.41 -10.20 -12.11
N SER A 49 -9.58 -10.16 -12.76
CA SER A 49 -9.76 -9.48 -14.05
C SER A 49 -10.57 -8.19 -13.94
N GLN A 50 -11.00 -7.84 -12.73
CA GLN A 50 -11.73 -6.63 -12.44
C GLN A 50 -11.50 -6.16 -11.00
N ILE A 51 -11.72 -4.87 -10.78
CA ILE A 51 -11.73 -4.20 -9.47
C ILE A 51 -12.83 -3.14 -9.44
N TYR A 52 -13.04 -2.57 -8.25
CA TYR A 52 -13.92 -1.42 -8.03
C TYR A 52 -13.16 -0.40 -7.18
N VAL A 53 -13.20 0.86 -7.59
CA VAL A 53 -12.63 1.98 -6.84
C VAL A 53 -13.73 2.56 -5.97
N ASN A 54 -13.64 2.41 -4.64
CA ASN A 54 -14.68 2.85 -3.71
C ASN A 54 -14.35 4.23 -3.14
N ASN A 55 -15.39 5.06 -2.94
CA ASN A 55 -15.22 6.46 -2.57
C ASN A 55 -14.53 6.61 -1.20
N ASN A 56 -14.83 5.69 -0.29
CA ASN A 56 -14.26 5.59 1.07
C ASN A 56 -12.81 5.08 1.11
N GLY A 57 -12.05 5.18 0.01
CA GLY A 57 -10.58 5.07 0.01
C GLY A 57 -10.00 3.67 -0.07
N TYR A 58 -10.71 2.75 -0.72
CA TYR A 58 -10.26 1.37 -0.91
C TYR A 58 -10.73 0.75 -2.23
N LEU A 59 -10.02 -0.30 -2.65
CA LEU A 59 -10.43 -1.19 -3.72
C LEU A 59 -11.07 -2.45 -3.18
N THR A 60 -12.03 -2.96 -3.93
CA THR A 60 -12.59 -4.31 -3.80
C THR A 60 -12.50 -5.02 -5.15
N PHE A 61 -12.57 -6.34 -5.14
CA PHE A 61 -12.38 -7.15 -6.35
C PHE A 61 -13.66 -7.78 -6.89
N ASP A 62 -14.71 -7.85 -6.08
CA ASP A 62 -15.95 -8.56 -6.39
C ASP A 62 -17.11 -7.63 -6.75
N GLN A 63 -17.33 -6.58 -5.97
CA GLN A 63 -18.34 -5.53 -6.20
C GLN A 63 -17.98 -4.22 -5.52
N SER A 64 -18.57 -3.11 -5.98
CA SER A 64 -18.52 -1.84 -5.24
C SER A 64 -19.17 -2.01 -3.87
N TRP A 65 -18.59 -1.36 -2.87
CA TRP A 65 -19.00 -1.47 -1.50
C TRP A 65 -19.05 -0.10 -0.83
N LYS A 66 -20.11 0.10 -0.05
CA LYS A 66 -20.50 1.39 0.54
C LYS A 66 -19.99 1.59 1.96
N ASN A 67 -19.23 0.64 2.49
CA ASN A 67 -18.88 0.67 3.90
C ASN A 67 -17.82 1.75 4.15
N TYR A 68 -18.15 2.75 4.95
CA TYR A 68 -17.28 3.87 5.33
C TYR A 68 -16.49 3.60 6.61
N THR A 69 -17.02 2.73 7.49
CA THR A 69 -16.36 2.37 8.74
C THR A 69 -15.38 1.21 8.51
N PRO A 70 -14.06 1.39 8.74
CA PRO A 70 -13.09 0.34 8.51
C PRO A 70 -13.35 -0.89 9.38
N ILE A 71 -13.31 -2.06 8.75
CA ILE A 71 -13.28 -3.34 9.47
C ILE A 71 -11.81 -3.70 9.72
N GLN A 72 -11.46 -3.99 10.98
CA GLN A 72 -10.12 -4.43 11.32
C GLN A 72 -9.68 -5.61 10.42
N PHE A 73 -8.46 -5.55 9.89
CA PHE A 73 -8.00 -6.50 8.88
C PHE A 73 -7.75 -7.91 9.42
N ASN A 74 -7.77 -8.07 10.74
CA ASN A 74 -7.76 -9.35 11.44
C ASN A 74 -9.17 -9.98 11.60
N VAL A 75 -10.25 -9.26 11.27
CA VAL A 75 -11.64 -9.77 11.33
C VAL A 75 -12.08 -10.25 9.96
N TYR A 76 -12.73 -11.41 9.87
CA TYR A 76 -13.18 -11.97 8.59
C TYR A 76 -14.22 -11.05 7.94
N SER A 77 -14.02 -10.70 6.66
CA SER A 77 -15.01 -9.92 5.88
C SER A 77 -15.42 -10.59 4.57
N GLY A 78 -14.87 -11.78 4.27
CA GLY A 78 -15.16 -12.53 3.04
C GLY A 78 -14.87 -11.76 1.75
N ARG A 79 -13.87 -10.85 1.78
CA ARG A 79 -13.53 -9.98 0.66
C ARG A 79 -12.07 -9.56 0.69
N ASP A 80 -11.46 -9.58 -0.48
CA ASP A 80 -10.14 -8.97 -0.72
C ASP A 80 -10.27 -7.46 -0.78
N ILE A 81 -9.41 -6.75 -0.04
CA ILE A 81 -9.42 -5.29 0.08
C ILE A 81 -8.00 -4.76 0.04
N ILE A 82 -7.80 -3.69 -0.74
CA ILE A 82 -6.59 -2.88 -0.69
C ILE A 82 -7.01 -1.45 -0.39
N ALA A 83 -6.56 -0.90 0.73
CA ALA A 83 -6.97 0.40 1.23
C ALA A 83 -5.75 1.29 1.50
N PRO A 84 -5.38 2.23 0.62
CA PRO A 84 -4.43 3.27 0.99
C PRO A 84 -4.95 4.12 2.17
N LEU A 85 -6.25 4.41 2.23
CA LEU A 85 -6.84 5.10 3.37
C LEU A 85 -8.33 4.83 3.42
N TRP A 86 -8.74 3.78 4.14
CA TRP A 86 -10.15 3.53 4.41
C TRP A 86 -10.63 4.42 5.55
N THR A 87 -11.55 5.33 5.24
CA THR A 87 -12.26 6.19 6.18
C THR A 87 -13.54 6.72 5.49
N ASP A 88 -14.36 7.46 6.22
CA ASP A 88 -15.59 8.05 5.70
C ASP A 88 -15.28 9.33 4.90
N ILE A 89 -15.29 9.19 3.57
CA ILE A 89 -14.90 10.20 2.58
C ILE A 89 -16.13 10.65 1.81
N ASP A 90 -16.33 11.95 1.70
CA ASP A 90 -17.42 12.56 0.94
C ASP A 90 -16.85 13.43 -0.18
N ASN A 91 -17.08 13.02 -1.43
CA ASN A 91 -16.67 13.78 -2.63
C ASN A 91 -17.82 14.57 -3.28
N ARG A 92 -19.01 14.68 -2.65
CA ARG A 92 -20.15 15.41 -3.22
C ARG A 92 -19.90 16.91 -3.33
N ALA A 93 -19.19 17.50 -2.37
CA ALA A 93 -18.93 18.93 -2.30
C ALA A 93 -17.58 19.33 -2.93
N ASN A 94 -16.52 18.53 -2.69
CA ASN A 94 -15.18 18.80 -3.20
C ASN A 94 -14.37 17.52 -3.43
N GLY A 95 -13.30 17.67 -4.21
CA GLY A 95 -12.40 16.59 -4.54
C GLY A 95 -12.91 15.71 -5.66
N VAL A 96 -11.98 14.97 -6.26
CA VAL A 96 -12.23 14.07 -7.37
C VAL A 96 -11.57 12.74 -7.07
N ILE A 97 -12.30 11.66 -7.32
CA ILE A 97 -11.76 10.31 -7.25
C ILE A 97 -11.65 9.83 -8.68
N SER A 98 -10.44 9.49 -9.12
CA SER A 98 -10.20 9.15 -10.51
C SER A 98 -9.20 8.01 -10.65
N TYR A 99 -9.25 7.32 -11.78
CA TYR A 99 -8.34 6.21 -12.04
C TYR A 99 -8.04 6.03 -13.53
N ASN A 100 -6.90 5.41 -13.82
CA ASN A 100 -6.50 5.02 -15.17
C ASN A 100 -5.61 3.77 -15.17
N GLN A 101 -5.46 3.14 -16.34
CA GLN A 101 -4.55 2.02 -16.55
C GLN A 101 -3.60 2.31 -17.69
N TYR A 102 -2.36 1.84 -17.55
CA TYR A 102 -1.27 2.07 -18.48
C TYR A 102 -0.64 0.74 -18.86
N SER A 103 -0.38 0.56 -20.15
CA SER A 103 0.39 -0.57 -20.71
C SER A 103 1.59 -0.12 -21.54
N ASN A 104 1.83 1.19 -21.62
CA ASN A 104 2.96 1.82 -22.30
C ASN A 104 3.24 3.22 -21.70
N GLY A 105 4.33 3.85 -22.14
CA GLY A 105 4.65 5.24 -21.79
C GLY A 105 5.49 5.41 -20.52
N SER A 106 5.60 6.66 -20.08
CA SER A 106 6.46 7.07 -18.96
C SER A 106 6.05 6.47 -17.61
N VAL A 107 4.75 6.20 -17.42
CA VAL A 107 4.21 5.57 -16.21
C VAL A 107 4.81 4.18 -15.96
N LEU A 108 4.93 3.34 -17.00
CA LEU A 108 5.59 2.03 -16.87
C LEU A 108 7.07 2.19 -16.54
N SER A 109 7.74 3.15 -17.17
CA SER A 109 9.16 3.42 -16.90
C SER A 109 9.39 3.89 -15.46
N GLN A 110 8.47 4.67 -14.90
CA GLN A 110 8.48 5.08 -13.49
C GLN A 110 8.25 3.88 -12.58
N ALA A 111 7.20 3.08 -12.82
CA ALA A 111 6.91 1.86 -12.07
C ALA A 111 8.07 0.86 -12.07
N THR A 112 8.70 0.65 -13.22
CA THR A 112 9.90 -0.18 -13.32
C THR A 112 11.02 0.34 -12.43
N ARG A 113 11.31 1.65 -12.43
CA ARG A 113 12.37 2.21 -11.58
C ARG A 113 12.02 2.09 -10.10
N ASP A 114 10.80 2.47 -9.73
CA ASP A 114 10.35 2.49 -8.34
C ASP A 114 10.37 1.07 -7.74
N ILE A 115 9.83 0.06 -8.43
CA ILE A 115 9.85 -1.32 -7.94
C ILE A 115 11.28 -1.88 -7.82
N ASN A 116 12.16 -1.61 -8.80
CA ASN A 116 13.56 -2.06 -8.69
C ASN A 116 14.34 -1.32 -7.59
N GLN A 117 13.93 -0.10 -7.24
CA GLN A 117 14.47 0.64 -6.10
C GLN A 117 13.95 0.09 -4.77
N TYR A 118 12.65 -0.18 -4.67
CA TYR A 118 11.99 -0.67 -3.45
C TYR A 118 12.36 -2.11 -3.13
N PHE A 119 12.60 -2.93 -4.15
CA PHE A 119 12.94 -4.34 -4.03
C PHE A 119 14.25 -4.65 -4.77
N PRO A 120 15.42 -4.32 -4.20
CA PRO A 120 16.70 -4.59 -4.85
C PRO A 120 16.85 -6.07 -5.21
N GLY A 121 17.29 -6.35 -6.44
CA GLY A 121 17.59 -7.72 -6.90
C GLY A 121 16.45 -8.45 -7.60
N VAL A 122 15.23 -7.88 -7.68
CA VAL A 122 14.11 -8.55 -8.36
C VAL A 122 14.20 -8.51 -9.89
N ASN A 123 14.95 -7.57 -10.48
CA ASN A 123 14.99 -7.32 -11.93
C ASN A 123 13.57 -7.29 -12.55
N PHE A 124 12.80 -6.31 -12.12
CA PHE A 124 11.41 -6.11 -12.49
C PHE A 124 11.30 -5.23 -13.75
N ASN A 125 10.28 -5.48 -14.58
CA ASN A 125 9.92 -4.58 -15.67
C ASN A 125 8.40 -4.52 -15.78
N ALA A 126 7.81 -3.38 -15.44
CA ALA A 126 6.37 -3.18 -15.47
C ALA A 126 5.84 -3.35 -16.90
N SER A 127 4.80 -4.16 -17.05
CA SER A 127 4.01 -4.24 -18.28
C SER A 127 2.62 -3.62 -18.12
N TRP A 128 2.19 -3.39 -16.87
CA TRP A 128 0.90 -2.80 -16.58
C TRP A 128 0.91 -2.06 -15.25
N VAL A 129 0.23 -0.91 -15.22
CA VAL A 129 0.06 -0.08 -14.04
C VAL A 129 -1.38 0.40 -13.99
N PHE A 130 -2.09 0.15 -12.89
CA PHE A 130 -3.31 0.85 -12.51
C PHE A 130 -2.97 1.95 -11.53
N VAL A 131 -3.56 3.13 -11.71
CA VAL A 131 -3.43 4.26 -10.79
C VAL A 131 -4.83 4.69 -10.37
N ALA A 132 -5.09 4.76 -9.08
CA ALA A 132 -6.28 5.41 -8.51
C ALA A 132 -5.87 6.49 -7.53
N THR A 133 -6.51 7.66 -7.64
CA THR A 133 -6.22 8.83 -6.81
C THR A 133 -7.51 9.36 -6.23
N TRP A 134 -7.49 9.60 -4.92
CA TRP A 134 -8.48 10.40 -4.21
C TRP A 134 -7.84 11.78 -4.06
N ASP A 135 -8.22 12.73 -4.91
CA ASP A 135 -7.62 14.06 -5.00
C ASP A 135 -8.49 15.10 -4.30
N ARG A 136 -7.94 15.76 -3.27
CA ARG A 136 -8.59 16.82 -2.49
C ARG A 136 -10.01 16.49 -2.01
N VAL A 137 -10.26 15.23 -1.67
CA VAL A 137 -11.55 14.78 -1.12
C VAL A 137 -11.69 15.22 0.34
N ALA A 138 -12.92 15.36 0.82
CA ALA A 138 -13.20 15.72 2.22
C ALA A 138 -13.56 14.49 3.06
N TYR A 139 -13.33 14.59 4.37
CA TYR A 139 -13.97 13.69 5.33
C TYR A 139 -15.46 14.06 5.47
N PHE A 140 -16.35 13.05 5.53
CA PHE A 140 -17.78 13.27 5.71
C PHE A 140 -18.09 14.13 6.95
N ASN A 141 -18.99 15.10 6.84
CA ASN A 141 -19.30 16.13 7.86
C ASN A 141 -18.13 17.07 8.26
N TYR A 142 -17.00 17.03 7.56
CA TYR A 142 -15.87 17.95 7.79
C TYR A 142 -15.50 18.65 6.47
N SER A 143 -16.47 19.36 5.90
CA SER A 143 -16.30 20.14 4.66
C SER A 143 -15.14 21.13 4.77
N GLY A 144 -14.35 21.26 3.71
CA GLY A 144 -13.15 22.10 3.68
C GLY A 144 -11.86 21.37 4.07
N THR A 145 -11.95 20.10 4.48
CA THR A 145 -10.78 19.22 4.48
C THR A 145 -10.41 18.83 3.05
N GLU A 146 -9.10 18.81 2.75
CA GLU A 146 -8.56 18.31 1.50
C GLU A 146 -7.57 17.19 1.81
N VAL A 147 -7.94 15.98 1.42
CA VAL A 147 -7.15 14.76 1.62
C VAL A 147 -6.75 14.24 0.25
N THR A 148 -5.45 13.99 0.06
CA THR A 148 -4.94 13.45 -1.21
C THR A 148 -4.04 12.24 -0.99
N PHE A 149 -4.34 11.12 -1.65
CA PHE A 149 -3.54 9.89 -1.63
C PHE A 149 -3.74 9.09 -2.91
N GLN A 150 -2.78 8.20 -3.21
CA GLN A 150 -2.78 7.40 -4.43
C GLN A 150 -2.48 5.94 -4.13
N LEU A 151 -3.14 5.06 -4.88
CA LEU A 151 -2.91 3.62 -4.90
C LEU A 151 -2.53 3.18 -6.31
N LEU A 152 -1.54 2.31 -6.38
CA LEU A 152 -1.12 1.67 -7.62
C LEU A 152 -1.16 0.16 -7.50
N LEU A 153 -1.63 -0.47 -8.58
CA LEU A 153 -1.43 -1.90 -8.83
C LEU A 153 -0.45 -2.01 -10.00
N ILE A 154 0.68 -2.68 -9.79
CA ILE A 154 1.77 -2.76 -10.77
C ILE A 154 2.04 -4.24 -11.04
N SER A 155 2.05 -4.65 -12.31
CA SER A 155 2.42 -6.01 -12.68
C SER A 155 3.37 -6.07 -13.87
N ASP A 156 4.08 -7.20 -13.96
CA ASP A 156 4.85 -7.56 -15.15
C ASP A 156 4.18 -8.68 -15.95
N SER A 157 4.78 -9.01 -17.09
CA SER A 157 4.31 -10.08 -17.97
C SER A 157 4.58 -11.49 -17.43
N LYS A 158 5.11 -11.61 -16.20
CA LYS A 158 5.48 -12.87 -15.54
C LYS A 158 4.65 -13.10 -14.27
N ASN A 159 3.50 -12.42 -14.15
CA ASN A 159 2.57 -12.49 -13.01
C ASN A 159 3.10 -11.96 -11.67
N ARG A 160 4.24 -11.25 -11.65
CA ARG A 160 4.68 -10.54 -10.43
C ARG A 160 3.83 -9.31 -10.25
N SER A 161 3.33 -9.10 -9.03
CA SER A 161 2.32 -8.09 -8.73
C SER A 161 2.71 -7.33 -7.47
N TYR A 162 2.60 -6.02 -7.54
CA TYR A 162 2.95 -5.10 -6.47
C TYR A 162 1.81 -4.12 -6.21
N VAL A 163 1.62 -3.80 -4.94
CA VAL A 163 0.75 -2.72 -4.47
C VAL A 163 1.64 -1.59 -3.98
N VAL A 164 1.39 -0.36 -4.44
CA VAL A 164 2.08 0.84 -3.94
C VAL A 164 1.04 1.84 -3.43
N MET A 165 1.26 2.37 -2.24
CA MET A 165 0.44 3.42 -1.64
C MET A 165 1.32 4.65 -1.41
N ASN A 166 0.87 5.78 -1.95
CA ASN A 166 1.59 7.04 -1.87
C ASN A 166 0.76 8.06 -1.08
N TYR A 167 1.45 8.80 -0.21
CA TYR A 167 0.86 9.81 0.65
C TYR A 167 1.63 11.12 0.55
N VAL A 168 0.90 12.22 0.42
CA VAL A 168 1.38 13.56 0.77
C VAL A 168 0.96 13.89 2.20
N SER A 169 1.19 15.12 2.64
CA SER A 169 0.62 15.60 3.91
C SER A 169 -0.90 15.42 3.90
N ILE A 170 -1.40 14.67 4.89
CA ILE A 170 -2.81 14.36 5.07
C ILE A 170 -3.25 14.94 6.42
N PRO A 171 -4.37 15.67 6.51
CA PRO A 171 -4.87 16.14 7.79
C PRO A 171 -5.30 14.96 8.67
N ILE A 172 -5.23 15.15 9.99
CA ILE A 172 -5.70 14.17 10.97
C ILE A 172 -7.18 13.87 10.69
N SER A 173 -7.50 12.59 10.46
CA SER A 173 -8.88 12.14 10.36
C SER A 173 -9.55 12.27 11.73
N PRO A 174 -10.68 12.98 11.84
CA PRO A 174 -11.49 12.97 13.07
C PRO A 174 -12.28 11.66 13.24
N GLN A 175 -12.19 10.75 12.27
CA GLN A 175 -12.97 9.51 12.17
C GLN A 175 -12.04 8.28 12.21
N ALA A 176 -12.63 7.11 12.45
CA ALA A 176 -11.91 5.84 12.38
C ALA A 176 -11.31 5.65 10.97
N TRP A 177 -10.05 5.22 10.92
CA TRP A 177 -9.33 5.06 9.66
C TRP A 177 -8.46 3.81 9.69
N MET A 178 -8.15 3.27 8.52
CA MET A 178 -7.19 2.20 8.33
C MET A 178 -6.43 2.34 7.01
N ALA A 179 -5.22 1.81 6.94
CA ALA A 179 -4.45 1.72 5.70
C ALA A 179 -3.73 0.36 5.63
N GLY A 180 -3.62 -0.22 4.44
CA GLY A 180 -3.05 -1.55 4.21
C GLY A 180 -3.91 -2.43 3.31
N TYR A 181 -3.91 -3.74 3.55
CA TYR A 181 -4.67 -4.70 2.74
C TYR A 181 -5.07 -5.94 3.54
N LYS A 182 -6.00 -6.72 2.99
CA LYS A 182 -6.37 -8.04 3.48
C LYS A 182 -6.93 -8.94 2.38
N THR A 183 -6.80 -10.24 2.57
CA THR A 183 -7.48 -11.28 1.79
C THR A 183 -8.80 -11.70 2.45
N GLU A 184 -9.68 -12.33 1.68
CA GLU A 184 -11.03 -12.72 2.06
C GLU A 184 -11.04 -13.66 3.27
N ASN A 185 -10.07 -14.56 3.31
CA ASN A 185 -9.84 -15.55 4.35
C ASN A 185 -8.91 -15.06 5.47
N ASN A 186 -8.48 -13.79 5.42
CA ASN A 186 -7.50 -13.15 6.30
C ASN A 186 -6.13 -13.86 6.41
N THR A 187 -5.82 -14.81 5.52
CA THR A 187 -4.52 -15.51 5.54
C THR A 187 -3.36 -14.55 5.25
N HIS A 188 -3.62 -13.50 4.48
CA HIS A 188 -2.68 -12.43 4.21
C HIS A 188 -3.35 -11.09 4.53
N ASN A 189 -2.77 -10.36 5.48
CA ASN A 189 -3.22 -9.02 5.83
C ASN A 189 -2.03 -8.19 6.32
N PHE A 190 -2.15 -6.88 6.15
CA PHE A 190 -1.18 -5.91 6.64
C PHE A 190 -1.90 -4.62 7.00
N THR A 191 -1.63 -4.08 8.18
CA THR A 191 -2.08 -2.75 8.59
C THR A 191 -0.86 -1.84 8.71
N ILE A 192 -0.93 -0.66 8.09
CA ILE A 192 0.05 0.40 8.30
C ILE A 192 -0.19 1.00 9.68
N GLU A 193 0.70 0.68 10.61
CA GLU A 193 0.69 1.23 11.96
C GLU A 193 1.27 2.66 11.94
N ALA A 194 0.38 3.66 12.01
CA ALA A 194 0.77 5.06 12.20
C ALA A 194 -0.10 5.71 13.30
N PRO A 195 0.45 6.63 14.11
CA PRO A 195 -0.33 7.25 15.21
C PRO A 195 -1.56 8.04 14.76
N SER A 196 -1.55 8.56 13.53
CA SER A 196 -2.65 9.27 12.89
C SER A 196 -2.48 9.27 11.37
N THR A 197 -3.52 9.64 10.62
CA THR A 197 -3.43 9.81 9.17
C THR A 197 -2.35 10.82 8.75
N SER A 198 -2.08 11.83 9.59
CA SER A 198 -1.02 12.82 9.35
C SER A 198 0.39 12.25 9.43
N ASN A 199 0.57 11.05 9.97
CA ASN A 199 1.87 10.38 10.00
C ASN A 199 2.12 9.51 8.76
N LEU A 200 1.10 9.20 7.95
CA LEU A 200 1.25 8.36 6.75
C LEU A 200 2.28 8.92 5.76
N PHE A 201 2.39 10.25 5.62
CA PHE A 201 3.40 10.89 4.75
C PHE A 201 4.84 10.70 5.26
N SER A 202 5.02 10.42 6.54
CA SER A 202 6.34 10.32 7.19
C SER A 202 6.82 8.88 7.39
N THR A 203 5.90 7.91 7.35
CA THR A 203 6.18 6.49 7.54
C THR A 203 6.36 5.76 6.20
N THR A 204 7.03 4.61 6.22
CA THR A 204 7.37 3.83 5.01
C THR A 204 7.88 2.44 5.38
N ASN A 205 7.74 1.45 4.48
CA ASN A 205 8.46 0.19 4.53
C ASN A 205 9.56 0.06 3.45
N VAL A 206 9.71 1.05 2.56
CA VAL A 206 10.68 1.04 1.44
C VAL A 206 11.77 2.11 1.59
N GLY A 207 11.83 2.78 2.74
CA GLY A 207 12.85 3.78 3.06
C GLY A 207 12.63 5.15 2.42
N ILE A 208 11.44 5.40 1.85
CA ILE A 208 11.05 6.70 1.28
C ILE A 208 9.78 7.19 1.98
N PRO A 209 9.82 8.29 2.74
CA PRO A 209 8.66 8.82 3.45
C PRO A 209 7.42 8.90 2.55
N GLY A 210 6.28 8.41 3.04
CA GLY A 210 5.00 8.48 2.34
C GLY A 210 4.81 7.43 1.26
N HIS A 211 5.80 6.57 1.03
CA HIS A 211 5.71 5.48 0.06
C HIS A 211 5.68 4.15 0.80
N TRP A 212 4.68 3.33 0.47
CA TRP A 212 4.55 1.96 0.96
C TRP A 212 4.41 1.04 -0.23
N ALA A 213 5.18 -0.06 -0.27
CA ALA A 213 5.09 -1.03 -1.35
C ALA A 213 5.08 -2.47 -0.84
N PHE A 214 4.27 -3.31 -1.46
CA PHE A 214 4.10 -4.70 -1.08
C PHE A 214 4.14 -5.58 -2.33
N ARG A 215 4.93 -6.66 -2.30
CA ARG A 215 4.81 -7.73 -3.27
C ARG A 215 3.63 -8.62 -2.86
N VAL A 216 2.72 -8.88 -3.80
CA VAL A 216 1.41 -9.50 -3.53
C VAL A 216 1.07 -10.67 -4.46
N ASP A 217 2.00 -11.15 -5.28
CA ASP A 217 1.73 -12.27 -6.19
C ASP A 217 1.83 -13.67 -5.57
N GLU A 218 2.53 -13.83 -4.45
CA GLU A 218 2.83 -15.17 -3.90
C GLU A 218 1.81 -15.62 -2.83
N PRO A 219 1.30 -16.86 -2.89
CA PRO A 219 0.37 -17.39 -1.88
C PRO A 219 0.99 -17.65 -0.50
N SER A 220 2.33 -17.57 -0.40
CA SER A 220 3.10 -17.78 0.83
C SER A 220 3.86 -16.55 1.28
N SER A 221 3.78 -15.43 0.53
CA SER A 221 4.45 -14.20 0.95
C SER A 221 3.71 -13.64 2.16
N LYS A 222 4.20 -13.96 3.35
CA LYS A 222 4.14 -12.99 4.44
C LYS A 222 4.74 -11.70 3.88
N ALA A 223 4.03 -10.59 4.03
CA ALA A 223 4.46 -9.29 3.53
C ALA A 223 5.98 -9.10 3.74
N PRO A 224 6.73 -8.46 2.82
CA PRO A 224 8.03 -7.90 3.14
C PRO A 224 7.78 -6.72 4.10
N GLY A 225 7.53 -7.08 5.34
CA GLY A 225 7.18 -6.25 6.45
C GLY A 225 7.61 -7.08 7.64
N LEU A 226 8.75 -6.71 8.20
CA LEU A 226 9.33 -7.22 9.42
C LEU A 226 8.26 -7.73 10.41
N PHE A 227 8.02 -9.04 10.48
CA PHE A 227 7.14 -9.62 11.49
C PHE A 227 7.90 -10.60 12.36
N LEU A 228 8.33 -10.09 13.51
CA LEU A 228 8.41 -10.86 14.75
C LEU A 228 7.00 -11.40 15.06
N THR A 229 6.62 -12.53 14.48
CA THR A 229 5.44 -13.28 14.93
C THR A 229 5.88 -14.27 16.00
N LYS A 230 5.34 -14.05 17.21
CA LYS A 230 5.32 -14.97 18.35
C LYS A 230 5.37 -16.43 17.92
N ASP A 231 6.45 -17.12 18.28
CA ASP A 231 6.38 -18.52 18.64
C ASP A 231 7.38 -18.84 19.75
N LYS A 232 6.98 -19.85 20.53
CA LYS A 232 7.36 -20.15 21.91
C LYS A 232 8.81 -20.63 22.03
N HIS A 233 9.38 -20.38 23.22
CA HIS A 233 10.63 -20.85 23.86
C HIS A 233 11.34 -22.06 23.21
N ALA A 234 12.67 -22.20 23.17
CA ALA A 234 13.57 -22.23 24.35
C ALA A 234 15.10 -22.31 24.01
N VAL A 235 15.90 -21.75 24.95
CA VAL A 235 17.17 -22.21 25.59
C VAL A 235 18.49 -22.33 24.79
N THR A 236 19.48 -21.46 25.08
CA THR A 236 20.73 -21.73 25.86
C THR A 236 21.26 -20.41 26.48
N SER A 237 22.29 -20.48 27.32
CA SER A 237 22.63 -19.61 28.46
C SER A 237 23.19 -18.19 28.20
N ASP A 238 23.12 -17.64 26.99
CA ASP A 238 23.71 -16.34 26.64
C ASP A 238 22.80 -15.38 25.84
N GLY A 239 21.54 -15.77 25.56
CA GLY A 239 20.48 -14.79 25.31
C GLY A 239 20.44 -14.08 23.95
N ASP A 240 21.15 -14.55 22.93
CA ASP A 240 20.98 -14.08 21.55
C ASP A 240 20.01 -14.99 20.77
N SER A 241 19.12 -14.41 19.95
CA SER A 241 18.39 -15.21 18.96
C SER A 241 19.39 -15.89 18.01
N ARG A 242 19.00 -16.98 17.34
CA ARG A 242 19.76 -17.43 16.17
C ARG A 242 19.81 -16.29 15.15
N LEU A 243 20.90 -16.22 14.39
CA LEU A 243 21.05 -15.31 13.24
C LEU A 243 19.86 -15.49 12.30
N ILE A 244 19.05 -14.45 12.13
CA ILE A 244 17.92 -14.46 11.21
C ILE A 244 18.43 -13.92 9.88
N GLN A 245 18.42 -14.77 8.84
CA GLN A 245 18.62 -14.30 7.47
C GLN A 245 17.37 -13.56 7.01
N LEU A 246 17.56 -12.43 6.37
CA LEU A 246 16.49 -11.68 5.76
C LEU A 246 16.40 -12.03 4.28
N ASP A 247 15.20 -12.38 3.84
CA ASP A 247 14.90 -12.57 2.41
C ASP A 247 15.14 -11.27 1.62
N TYR A 248 15.02 -10.12 2.30
CA TYR A 248 15.27 -8.79 1.75
C TYR A 248 16.15 -7.97 2.71
N PRO A 249 17.40 -7.65 2.34
CA PRO A 249 18.26 -6.79 3.13
C PRO A 249 17.67 -5.37 3.29
N PHE A 250 17.91 -4.73 4.43
CA PHE A 250 17.54 -3.32 4.66
C PHE A 250 18.77 -2.45 4.93
N VAL A 251 18.66 -1.14 4.71
CA VAL A 251 19.74 -0.20 5.01
C VAL A 251 19.48 0.50 6.33
N TYR A 252 20.46 0.47 7.25
CA TYR A 252 20.42 1.17 8.53
C TYR A 252 21.73 1.93 8.71
N PHE A 253 21.65 3.24 8.95
CA PHE A 253 22.80 4.16 8.98
C PHE A 253 23.77 3.96 7.79
N GLY A 254 23.23 3.82 6.58
CA GLY A 254 24.01 3.67 5.34
C GLY A 254 24.69 2.31 5.17
N LYS A 255 24.42 1.34 6.05
CA LYS A 255 24.93 -0.03 5.93
C LYS A 255 23.81 -0.99 5.59
N SER A 256 24.06 -1.89 4.65
CA SER A 256 23.13 -2.97 4.30
C SER A 256 23.21 -4.08 5.34
N HIS A 257 22.05 -4.50 5.84
CA HIS A 257 21.87 -5.59 6.79
C HIS A 257 21.03 -6.68 6.13
N SER A 258 21.66 -7.83 5.86
CA SER A 258 20.97 -9.05 5.39
C SER A 258 20.64 -10.00 6.54
N GLN A 259 21.02 -9.64 7.76
CA GLN A 259 20.99 -10.48 8.94
C GLN A 259 20.65 -9.65 10.17
N ILE A 260 19.84 -10.22 11.08
CA ILE A 260 19.53 -9.60 12.37
C ILE A 260 19.59 -10.60 13.52
N TYR A 261 19.75 -10.05 14.72
CA TYR A 261 19.57 -10.73 16.00
C TYR A 261 18.50 -9.99 16.80
N VAL A 262 17.75 -10.70 17.64
CA VAL A 262 16.74 -10.14 18.53
C VAL A 262 17.27 -10.20 19.96
N SER A 263 17.56 -9.03 20.53
CA SER A 263 17.99 -8.91 21.93
C SER A 263 16.79 -8.89 22.86
N ARG A 264 16.91 -9.46 24.08
CA ARG A 264 15.88 -9.38 25.11
C ARG A 264 16.01 -8.08 25.91
N ARG A 265 14.86 -7.41 26.14
CA ARG A 265 14.73 -6.21 26.98
C ARG A 265 15.35 -6.46 28.36
N ALA A 266 16.17 -5.53 28.87
CA ALA A 266 16.61 -5.53 30.25
C ALA A 266 15.42 -5.27 31.17
N GLU A 267 15.02 -6.25 31.97
CA GLU A 267 14.11 -6.02 33.10
C GLU A 267 14.87 -5.20 34.16
N GLN A 268 14.36 -4.01 34.47
CA GLN A 268 14.80 -3.27 35.65
C GLN A 268 14.41 -4.12 36.88
N LYS A 269 15.42 -4.55 37.64
CA LYS A 269 15.22 -5.14 38.96
C LYS A 269 14.60 -4.08 39.88
N GLY A 270 13.36 -4.32 40.30
CA GLY A 270 12.80 -3.74 41.52
C GLY A 270 13.27 -4.51 42.74
#